data_AF-A0A2E8V274-F1
#
_entry.id   AF-A0A2E8V274-F1
#
_cell.length_a   1.000
_cell.length_b   1.000
_cell.length_c   1.000
_cell.angle_alpha   90.00
_cell.angle_beta   90.00
_cell.angle_gamma   90.00
#
_symmetry.space_group_name_H-M   'P 1'
#
loop_
_entity.id
_entity.type
_entity.pdbx_description
1 polymer ?
#
loop_
_entity_poly.entity_id
_entity_poly.type
_entity_poly.pdbx_seq_one_letter_code
_entity_poly.pdbx_strand_id
1 'polypeptide(L)'
;VNSPEEYLVHATTCKSGLGNPIICRWRAEEVGLWMDFLDLDGDGQPDSGTTGNENGGRVSYIHYAEPFPEMLDLSHLGYSDEPVHVTTAAVEVLSTSVGTGIIYLIDTTEYTLVDGQFKFKPKLIRDWEIPTANDHCYGADCVEHPHDDEWLLFSPHNLDSAYFPTTEIEDQSRGGDWDARLYISHYHAGLWVVDIETLVSPTNPDDRVATHTEATVAWYLPHGEDGQVLGSDFYDFSWVPYLWAVEHHNGITYSSCISTGLYVTQLDIDKPYLGYDI
;
A
#
# COMPACT_ATOMS: atom_id res chain seq x y z
N VAL A 1 -12.41 -28.53 -12.75
CA VAL A 1 -11.02 -28.61 -13.30
C VAL A 1 -10.93 -27.41 -14.18
N ASN A 2 -10.26 -26.33 -13.77
CA ASN A 2 -10.42 -25.04 -14.46
C ASN A 2 -9.97 -25.17 -15.92
N SER A 3 -10.95 -25.21 -16.81
CA SER A 3 -10.76 -25.36 -18.25
C SER A 3 -11.29 -24.13 -18.98
N PRO A 4 -10.88 -23.90 -20.25
CA PRO A 4 -11.47 -22.85 -21.06
C PRO A 4 -13.00 -22.97 -21.18
N GLU A 5 -13.56 -24.17 -21.13
CA GLU A 5 -15.01 -24.38 -21.13
C GLU A 5 -15.67 -23.96 -19.81
N GLU A 6 -15.08 -24.29 -18.65
CA GLU A 6 -15.54 -23.79 -17.34
C GLU A 6 -15.44 -22.25 -17.29
N TYR A 7 -14.33 -21.68 -17.77
CA TYR A 7 -14.14 -20.23 -17.87
C TYR A 7 -15.20 -19.55 -18.74
N LEU A 8 -15.53 -20.12 -19.91
CA LEU A 8 -16.53 -19.55 -20.81
C LEU A 8 -17.91 -19.48 -20.16
N VAL A 9 -18.30 -20.54 -19.43
CA VAL A 9 -19.57 -20.56 -18.69
C VAL A 9 -19.57 -19.47 -17.61
N HIS A 10 -18.52 -19.39 -16.78
CA HIS A 10 -18.43 -18.40 -15.71
C HIS A 10 -18.32 -16.96 -16.22
N ALA A 11 -17.51 -16.69 -17.25
CA ALA A 11 -17.39 -15.40 -17.89
C ALA A 11 -18.71 -14.97 -18.56
N THR A 12 -19.44 -15.91 -19.17
CA THR A 12 -20.77 -15.63 -19.76
C THR A 12 -21.80 -15.33 -18.68
N THR A 13 -21.80 -16.08 -17.58
CA THR A 13 -22.68 -15.83 -16.41
C THR A 13 -22.35 -14.49 -15.74
N CYS A 14 -21.07 -14.16 -15.58
CA CYS A 14 -20.63 -12.86 -15.05
C CYS A 14 -21.08 -11.69 -15.95
N LYS A 15 -20.82 -11.81 -17.26
CA LYS A 15 -21.19 -10.80 -18.26
C LYS A 15 -22.70 -10.62 -18.38
N SER A 16 -23.47 -11.71 -18.35
CA SER A 16 -24.93 -11.66 -18.37
C SER A 16 -25.53 -11.14 -17.07
N GLY A 17 -24.83 -11.33 -15.95
CA GLY A 17 -25.13 -10.72 -14.65
C GLY A 17 -24.68 -9.26 -14.51
N LEU A 18 -24.14 -8.64 -15.57
CA LEU A 18 -23.57 -7.27 -15.56
C LEU A 18 -22.55 -7.04 -14.44
N GLY A 19 -21.77 -8.07 -14.08
CA GLY A 19 -20.80 -7.98 -12.99
C GLY A 19 -21.42 -7.95 -11.59
N ASN A 20 -22.72 -8.26 -11.43
CA ASN A 20 -23.34 -8.39 -10.11
C ASN A 20 -22.57 -9.41 -9.26
N PRO A 21 -22.05 -9.04 -8.07
CA PRO A 21 -21.16 -9.88 -7.27
C PRO A 21 -21.82 -11.17 -6.76
N ILE A 22 -23.15 -11.24 -6.72
CA ILE A 22 -23.89 -12.46 -6.37
C ILE A 22 -23.83 -13.48 -7.51
N ILE A 23 -23.85 -13.00 -8.76
CA ILE A 23 -23.94 -13.79 -10.00
C ILE A 23 -22.54 -14.02 -10.61
N CYS A 24 -21.66 -13.03 -10.49
CA CYS A 24 -20.26 -13.05 -10.89
C CYS A 24 -19.38 -13.38 -9.68
N ARG A 25 -19.36 -14.65 -9.29
CA ARG A 25 -18.49 -15.15 -8.20
C ARG A 25 -17.10 -15.56 -8.68
N TRP A 26 -16.76 -15.33 -9.95
CA TRP A 26 -15.43 -15.60 -10.45
C TRP A 26 -14.49 -14.50 -9.98
N ARG A 27 -13.92 -14.72 -8.79
CA ARG A 27 -12.65 -14.10 -8.42
C ARG A 27 -11.57 -15.07 -8.87
N ALA A 28 -10.46 -14.57 -9.39
CA ALA A 28 -9.24 -15.35 -9.29
C ALA A 28 -9.07 -15.64 -7.80
N GLU A 29 -9.21 -16.90 -7.37
CA GLU A 29 -9.14 -17.28 -5.94
C GLU A 29 -7.92 -16.65 -5.27
N GLU A 30 -6.84 -16.52 -6.05
CA GLU A 30 -5.63 -15.81 -5.71
C GLU A 30 -5.86 -14.36 -5.28
N VAL A 31 -6.57 -13.52 -6.05
CA VAL A 31 -6.73 -12.09 -5.71
C VAL A 31 -7.51 -11.88 -4.40
N GLY A 32 -8.43 -12.78 -4.05
CA GLY A 32 -9.13 -12.72 -2.76
C GLY A 32 -8.21 -13.00 -1.57
N LEU A 33 -7.31 -13.99 -1.72
CA LEU A 33 -6.37 -14.38 -0.66
C LEU A 33 -5.40 -13.26 -0.27
N TRP A 34 -5.20 -12.27 -1.13
CA TRP A 34 -4.28 -11.16 -0.88
C TRP A 34 -4.97 -10.02 -0.11
N MET A 35 -6.30 -10.05 0.00
CA MET A 35 -7.10 -9.07 0.75
C MET A 35 -7.42 -9.55 2.17
N ASP A 36 -7.42 -10.86 2.40
CA ASP A 36 -7.93 -11.51 3.62
C ASP A 36 -6.87 -11.62 4.73
N PHE A 37 -6.32 -10.49 5.19
CA PHE A 37 -5.28 -10.48 6.24
C PHE A 37 -5.68 -9.81 7.55
N LEU A 38 -6.04 -8.53 7.52
CA LEU A 38 -6.32 -7.77 8.74
C LEU A 38 -7.74 -8.03 9.24
N ASP A 39 -7.93 -8.01 10.55
CA ASP A 39 -9.22 -8.07 11.26
C ASP A 39 -9.23 -6.86 12.21
N LEU A 40 -9.71 -5.70 11.72
CA LEU A 40 -9.62 -4.45 12.47
C LEU A 40 -10.83 -4.22 13.37
N ASP A 41 -11.95 -4.91 13.14
CA ASP A 41 -13.13 -4.87 14.00
C ASP A 41 -13.12 -5.97 15.10
N GLY A 42 -12.21 -6.94 14.99
CA GLY A 42 -11.97 -7.99 15.98
C GLY A 42 -13.06 -9.07 15.97
N ASP A 43 -13.81 -9.22 14.88
CA ASP A 43 -14.88 -10.21 14.77
C ASP A 43 -14.37 -11.64 14.50
N GLY A 44 -13.06 -11.78 14.28
CA GLY A 44 -12.38 -13.05 14.01
C GLY A 44 -12.41 -13.46 12.54
N GLN A 45 -12.89 -12.60 11.64
CA GLN A 45 -12.78 -12.71 10.19
C GLN A 45 -11.89 -11.58 9.65
N PRO A 46 -11.18 -11.80 8.54
CA PRO A 46 -10.50 -10.70 7.89
C PRO A 46 -11.49 -9.64 7.39
N ASP A 47 -11.15 -8.38 7.57
CA ASP A 47 -11.72 -7.23 6.88
C ASP A 47 -11.37 -7.34 5.40
N SER A 48 -12.35 -7.75 4.60
CA SER A 48 -12.24 -7.69 3.16
C SER A 48 -13.60 -7.49 2.54
N GLY A 49 -13.61 -7.21 1.23
CA GLY A 49 -14.85 -6.98 0.50
C GLY A 49 -15.85 -8.13 0.55
N THR A 50 -15.43 -9.34 0.94
CA THR A 50 -16.30 -10.51 1.06
C THR A 50 -16.84 -10.79 2.47
N THR A 51 -16.21 -10.23 3.49
CA THR A 51 -16.43 -10.61 4.91
C THR A 51 -16.72 -9.39 5.79
N GLY A 52 -16.17 -8.22 5.49
CA GLY A 52 -16.23 -7.02 6.35
C GLY A 52 -17.14 -5.88 5.87
N ASN A 53 -17.44 -5.78 4.57
CA ASN A 53 -18.14 -4.61 3.99
C ASN A 53 -19.57 -4.35 4.51
N GLU A 54 -20.22 -5.34 5.13
CA GLU A 54 -21.55 -5.15 5.75
C GLU A 54 -21.49 -5.05 7.29
N ASN A 55 -20.34 -5.36 7.91
CA ASN A 55 -20.22 -5.52 9.38
C ASN A 55 -19.29 -4.51 10.07
N GLY A 56 -18.67 -3.59 9.34
CA GLY A 56 -17.78 -2.58 9.93
C GLY A 56 -16.29 -2.81 9.67
N GLY A 57 -15.94 -3.82 8.88
CA GLY A 57 -14.58 -4.03 8.38
C GLY A 57 -14.15 -2.84 7.54
N ARG A 58 -12.96 -2.30 7.84
CA ARG A 58 -12.46 -1.07 7.23
C ARG A 58 -11.85 -1.33 5.86
N VAL A 59 -11.22 -2.49 5.68
CA VAL A 59 -10.51 -2.86 4.45
C VAL A 59 -11.45 -3.50 3.44
N SER A 60 -11.38 -3.09 2.16
CA SER A 60 -12.27 -3.64 1.13
C SER A 60 -11.57 -4.36 -0.01
N TYR A 61 -10.69 -3.70 -0.75
CA TYR A 61 -10.10 -4.31 -1.94
C TYR A 61 -8.71 -3.74 -2.27
N ILE A 62 -7.85 -4.60 -2.80
CA ILE A 62 -6.56 -4.20 -3.37
C ILE A 62 -6.81 -3.32 -4.59
N HIS A 63 -6.30 -2.10 -4.50
CA HIS A 63 -6.29 -1.16 -5.60
C HIS A 63 -5.11 -1.40 -6.55
N TYR A 64 -3.97 -1.80 -5.98
CA TYR A 64 -2.71 -1.97 -6.70
C TYR A 64 -1.80 -2.97 -5.98
N ALA A 65 -1.00 -3.73 -6.72
CA ALA A 65 0.05 -4.56 -6.16
C ALA A 65 1.28 -4.56 -7.06
N GLU A 66 2.46 -4.52 -6.46
CA GLU A 66 3.75 -4.45 -7.16
C GLU A 66 4.82 -5.29 -6.47
N PRO A 67 5.53 -6.17 -7.20
CA PRO A 67 6.67 -6.89 -6.64
C PRO A 67 7.80 -5.90 -6.33
N PHE A 68 8.46 -6.11 -5.20
CA PHE A 68 9.70 -5.41 -4.90
C PHE A 68 10.75 -5.76 -5.98
N PRO A 69 11.59 -4.82 -6.43
CA PRO A 69 12.48 -5.02 -7.59
C PRO A 69 13.50 -6.16 -7.40
N GLU A 70 13.85 -6.48 -6.16
CA GLU A 70 14.84 -7.49 -5.80
C GLU A 70 14.24 -8.56 -4.87
N MET A 71 14.81 -9.77 -4.93
CA MET A 71 14.58 -10.77 -3.88
C MET A 71 15.36 -10.34 -2.63
N LEU A 72 14.68 -10.22 -1.50
CA LEU A 72 15.29 -9.68 -0.28
C LEU A 72 15.84 -10.81 0.60
N ASP A 73 17.13 -10.75 0.95
CA ASP A 73 17.67 -11.55 2.05
C ASP A 73 17.25 -10.94 3.38
N LEU A 74 16.29 -11.57 4.07
CA LEU A 74 15.75 -11.12 5.34
C LEU A 74 16.31 -11.91 6.54
N SER A 75 17.43 -12.62 6.35
CA SER A 75 18.01 -13.49 7.38
C SER A 75 18.56 -12.71 8.57
N HIS A 76 19.15 -11.53 8.35
CA HIS A 76 19.63 -10.65 9.43
C HIS A 76 18.48 -10.11 10.30
N LEU A 77 17.26 -10.07 9.76
CA LEU A 77 16.04 -9.70 10.47
C LEU A 77 15.34 -10.91 11.12
N GLY A 78 15.86 -12.12 10.92
CA GLY A 78 15.31 -13.35 11.47
C GLY A 78 13.98 -13.80 10.85
N TYR A 79 13.65 -13.33 9.64
CA TYR A 79 12.40 -13.70 8.96
C TYR A 79 12.53 -14.98 8.13
N SER A 80 13.59 -15.11 7.33
CA SER A 80 13.84 -16.25 6.44
C SER A 80 15.33 -16.47 6.24
N ASP A 81 15.77 -17.73 6.17
CA ASP A 81 17.16 -18.10 5.85
C ASP A 81 17.45 -18.09 4.33
N GLU A 82 16.42 -17.94 3.50
CA GLU A 82 16.51 -17.86 2.04
C GLU A 82 15.89 -16.55 1.54
N PRO A 83 16.33 -16.03 0.37
CA PRO A 83 15.77 -14.81 -0.21
C PRO A 83 14.25 -14.90 -0.43
N VAL A 84 13.57 -13.78 -0.16
CA VAL A 84 12.11 -13.67 -0.15
C VAL A 84 11.63 -12.80 -1.30
N HIS A 85 10.60 -13.26 -2.03
CA HIS A 85 9.91 -12.44 -3.01
C HIS A 85 8.86 -11.60 -2.28
N VAL A 86 9.15 -10.32 -2.13
CA VAL A 86 8.26 -9.38 -1.45
C VAL A 86 7.37 -8.69 -2.47
N THR A 87 6.10 -8.52 -2.14
CA THR A 87 5.13 -7.80 -2.95
C THR A 87 4.37 -6.82 -2.08
N THR A 88 4.29 -5.57 -2.52
CA THR A 88 3.47 -4.57 -1.87
C THR A 88 2.06 -4.60 -2.45
N ALA A 89 1.05 -4.35 -1.63
CA ALA A 89 -0.31 -4.18 -2.10
C ALA A 89 -0.96 -2.98 -1.41
N ALA A 90 -1.44 -2.01 -2.19
CA ALA A 90 -2.22 -0.90 -1.69
C ALA A 90 -3.69 -1.30 -1.61
N VAL A 91 -4.27 -1.15 -0.42
CA VAL A 91 -5.60 -1.64 -0.09
C VAL A 91 -6.49 -0.48 0.35
N GLU A 92 -7.64 -0.41 -0.29
CA GLU A 92 -8.60 0.64 -0.06
C GLU A 92 -9.47 0.37 1.16
N VAL A 93 -9.83 1.46 1.84
CA VAL A 93 -10.71 1.48 3.00
C VAL A 93 -12.04 2.11 2.57
N LEU A 94 -13.15 1.40 2.75
CA LEU A 94 -14.48 1.84 2.25
C LEU A 94 -15.24 2.78 3.18
N SER A 95 -14.84 2.87 4.44
CA SER A 95 -15.43 3.77 5.44
C SER A 95 -14.30 4.53 6.09
N THR A 96 -14.24 5.82 5.81
CA THR A 96 -13.17 6.68 6.29
C THR A 96 -13.42 7.20 7.70
N SER A 97 -14.55 6.82 8.30
CA SER A 97 -14.88 7.10 9.70
C SER A 97 -13.75 6.75 10.67
N VAL A 98 -12.82 5.86 10.26
CA VAL A 98 -11.55 5.62 10.94
C VAL A 98 -10.44 5.37 9.90
N GLY A 99 -9.45 6.25 9.85
CA GLY A 99 -8.18 6.09 9.14
C GLY A 99 -8.22 6.14 7.62
N THR A 100 -7.02 6.07 7.07
CA THR A 100 -6.73 6.26 5.64
C THR A 100 -5.97 5.05 5.12
N GLY A 101 -6.21 4.66 3.87
CA GLY A 101 -5.62 3.55 3.12
C GLY A 101 -4.44 2.76 3.74
N ILE A 102 -4.53 1.43 3.64
CA ILE A 102 -3.52 0.48 4.16
C ILE A 102 -2.61 -0.05 3.04
N ILE A 103 -1.34 -0.25 3.34
CA ILE A 103 -0.39 -1.01 2.51
C ILE A 103 -0.12 -2.37 3.16
N TYR A 104 -0.10 -3.44 2.38
CA TYR A 104 0.42 -4.75 2.79
C TYR A 104 1.80 -5.00 2.23
N LEU A 105 2.70 -5.47 3.08
CA LEU A 105 3.97 -6.08 2.71
C LEU A 105 3.77 -7.60 2.77
N ILE A 106 3.81 -8.26 1.61
CA ILE A 106 3.41 -9.66 1.46
C ILE A 106 4.60 -10.48 0.99
N ASP A 107 4.86 -11.61 1.64
CA ASP A 107 5.73 -12.66 1.14
C ASP A 107 4.97 -13.51 0.14
N THR A 108 5.42 -13.48 -1.11
CA THR A 108 4.84 -14.23 -2.23
C THR A 108 5.82 -15.27 -2.78
N THR A 109 6.79 -15.70 -1.96
CA THR A 109 7.81 -16.69 -2.35
C THR A 109 7.21 -18.06 -2.63
N GLU A 110 6.29 -18.51 -1.78
CA GLU A 110 5.65 -19.80 -1.94
C GLU A 110 4.57 -19.78 -3.02
N TYR A 111 4.52 -20.83 -3.83
CA TYR A 111 3.46 -21.04 -4.80
C TYR A 111 3.09 -22.53 -4.92
N THR A 112 1.95 -22.79 -5.55
CA THR A 112 1.54 -24.13 -5.99
C THR A 112 1.42 -24.16 -7.50
N LEU A 113 1.68 -25.33 -8.09
CA LEU A 113 1.42 -25.62 -9.49
C LEU A 113 0.52 -26.85 -9.56
N VAL A 114 -0.79 -26.64 -9.69
CA VAL A 114 -1.79 -27.72 -9.79
C VAL A 114 -2.51 -27.60 -11.12
N ASP A 115 -2.50 -28.66 -11.93
CA ASP A 115 -3.11 -28.69 -13.26
C ASP A 115 -2.63 -27.55 -14.20
N GLY A 116 -1.36 -27.16 -14.07
CA GLY A 116 -0.76 -26.08 -14.87
C GLY A 116 -1.15 -24.67 -14.44
N GLN A 117 -1.93 -24.52 -13.37
CA GLN A 117 -2.21 -23.23 -12.76
C GLN A 117 -1.19 -22.92 -11.68
N PHE A 118 -0.52 -21.78 -11.84
CA PHE A 118 0.32 -21.17 -10.84
C PHE A 118 -0.56 -20.39 -9.86
N LYS A 119 -0.37 -20.59 -8.56
CA LYS A 119 -1.04 -19.83 -7.50
C LYS A 119 -0.06 -19.53 -6.38
N PHE A 120 0.18 -18.26 -6.11
CA PHE A 120 0.92 -17.80 -4.94
C PHE A 120 0.23 -18.25 -3.65
N LYS A 121 1.03 -18.45 -2.61
CA LYS A 121 0.59 -18.64 -1.23
C LYS A 121 1.04 -17.41 -0.43
N PRO A 122 0.35 -16.28 -0.60
CA PRO A 122 0.76 -15.03 0.01
C PRO A 122 0.70 -15.14 1.54
N LYS A 123 1.68 -14.55 2.22
CA LYS A 123 1.68 -14.39 3.68
C LYS A 123 1.92 -12.92 4.00
N LEU A 124 1.09 -12.34 4.86
CA LEU A 124 1.35 -10.98 5.34
C LEU A 124 2.64 -11.00 6.18
N ILE A 125 3.64 -10.24 5.76
CA ILE A 125 4.80 -9.90 6.59
C ILE A 125 4.34 -8.86 7.60
N ARG A 126 3.77 -7.76 7.10
CA ARG A 126 3.27 -6.64 7.90
C ARG A 126 2.35 -5.76 7.09
N ASP A 127 1.43 -5.08 7.76
CA ASP A 127 0.67 -3.97 7.19
C ASP A 127 1.23 -2.61 7.65
N TRP A 128 0.99 -1.58 6.86
CA TRP A 128 1.28 -0.21 7.21
C TRP A 128 0.07 0.68 6.93
N GLU A 129 -0.23 1.58 7.86
CA GLU A 129 -1.15 2.69 7.64
C GLU A 129 -0.51 3.96 8.21
N ILE A 130 -1.07 5.13 7.90
CA ILE A 130 -0.59 6.38 8.49
C ILE A 130 -0.67 6.28 10.02
N PRO A 131 0.40 6.55 10.79
CA PRO A 131 0.41 6.26 12.22
C PRO A 131 -0.73 6.90 13.03
N THR A 132 -1.24 8.05 12.59
CA THR A 132 -2.35 8.76 13.23
C THR A 132 -3.72 8.46 12.62
N ALA A 133 -3.79 7.52 11.66
CA ALA A 133 -5.01 7.17 10.94
C ALA A 133 -6.12 6.72 11.89
N ASN A 134 -5.82 5.93 12.92
CA ASN A 134 -6.86 5.45 13.83
C ASN A 134 -7.57 6.56 14.61
N ASP A 135 -6.92 7.73 14.74
CA ASP A 135 -7.46 8.88 15.46
C ASP A 135 -8.05 9.95 14.53
N HIS A 136 -7.93 9.79 13.20
CA HIS A 136 -8.40 10.78 12.22
C HIS A 136 -9.25 10.12 11.13
N CYS A 137 -10.33 10.78 10.74
CA CYS A 137 -11.20 10.36 9.64
C CYS A 137 -11.11 11.34 8.47
N TYR A 138 -11.45 10.90 7.25
CA TYR A 138 -11.53 11.77 6.07
C TYR A 138 -12.49 11.22 5.01
N GLY A 139 -13.66 11.82 4.81
CA GLY A 139 -14.62 11.34 3.81
C GLY A 139 -16.06 11.65 4.22
N ALA A 140 -17.04 11.11 3.50
CA ALA A 140 -18.45 11.49 3.65
C ALA A 140 -19.00 11.12 5.04
N ASP A 141 -18.48 10.04 5.61
CA ASP A 141 -18.83 9.49 6.90
C ASP A 141 -18.01 10.08 8.07
N CYS A 142 -17.05 10.96 7.80
CA CYS A 142 -16.25 11.64 8.82
C CYS A 142 -16.98 12.86 9.41
N VAL A 143 -17.21 12.89 10.72
CA VAL A 143 -17.89 14.02 11.39
C VAL A 143 -17.01 15.27 11.45
N GLU A 144 -15.69 15.11 11.61
CA GLU A 144 -14.75 16.22 11.76
C GLU A 144 -14.36 16.86 10.42
N HIS A 145 -14.27 16.03 9.38
CA HIS A 145 -13.86 16.41 8.03
C HIS A 145 -14.78 15.77 6.97
N PRO A 146 -16.09 16.11 6.96
CA PRO A 146 -17.05 15.52 6.03
C PRO A 146 -16.75 15.96 4.59
N HIS A 147 -16.49 15.02 3.71
CA HIS A 147 -16.24 15.28 2.29
C HIS A 147 -16.79 14.17 1.40
N ASP A 148 -17.82 14.47 0.61
CA ASP A 148 -18.49 13.49 -0.25
C ASP A 148 -17.64 13.08 -1.47
N ASP A 149 -16.61 13.87 -1.82
CA ASP A 149 -15.65 13.45 -2.85
C ASP A 149 -14.61 12.50 -2.24
N GLU A 150 -15.07 11.29 -1.89
CA GLU A 150 -14.21 10.16 -1.58
C GLU A 150 -13.56 9.68 -2.88
N TRP A 151 -12.36 10.19 -3.15
CA TRP A 151 -11.50 9.63 -4.19
C TRP A 151 -10.67 8.52 -3.55
N LEU A 152 -10.46 7.45 -4.32
CA LEU A 152 -9.56 6.33 -4.02
C LEU A 152 -8.34 6.84 -3.25
N LEU A 153 -8.11 6.45 -2.00
CA LEU A 153 -7.00 7.01 -1.20
C LEU A 153 -5.62 6.67 -1.78
N PHE A 154 -5.57 5.59 -2.57
CA PHE A 154 -4.43 5.15 -3.36
C PHE A 154 -4.75 5.09 -4.85
N SER A 155 -3.73 5.28 -5.67
CA SER A 155 -3.74 4.98 -7.10
C SER A 155 -2.58 4.04 -7.44
N PRO A 156 -2.62 3.33 -8.57
CA PRO A 156 -1.51 2.48 -9.02
C PRO A 156 -0.20 3.24 -9.28
N HIS A 157 -0.23 4.57 -9.33
CA HIS A 157 0.96 5.41 -9.47
C HIS A 157 1.53 5.89 -8.14
N ASN A 158 0.89 5.51 -7.03
CA ASN A 158 1.12 6.14 -5.75
C ASN A 158 2.24 5.50 -4.93
N LEU A 159 2.88 4.47 -5.45
CA LEU A 159 3.89 3.72 -4.73
C LEU A 159 5.12 3.57 -5.61
N ASP A 160 6.28 3.76 -5.02
CA ASP A 160 7.54 3.33 -5.59
C ASP A 160 8.37 2.65 -4.51
N SER A 161 9.31 1.81 -4.93
CA SER A 161 10.13 1.01 -4.03
C SER A 161 11.59 1.08 -4.43
N ALA A 162 12.48 1.25 -3.45
CA ALA A 162 13.90 1.42 -3.70
C ALA A 162 14.72 0.44 -2.85
N TYR A 163 15.68 -0.20 -3.50
CA TYR A 163 16.70 -1.05 -2.88
C TYR A 163 18.01 -0.28 -2.81
N PHE A 164 18.63 -0.29 -1.63
CA PHE A 164 19.86 0.42 -1.35
C PHE A 164 20.93 -0.55 -0.83
N PRO A 165 21.95 -0.88 -1.62
CA PRO A 165 23.06 -1.65 -1.10
C PRO A 165 23.83 -0.81 -0.07
N THR A 166 24.13 -1.42 1.07
CA THR A 166 24.98 -0.79 2.09
C THR A 166 26.42 -0.72 1.63
N THR A 167 27.16 0.25 2.14
CA THR A 167 28.60 0.39 1.86
C THR A 167 29.37 0.54 3.17
N GLU A 168 30.70 0.41 3.12
CA GLU A 168 31.55 0.59 4.30
C GLU A 168 31.53 2.02 4.89
N ILE A 169 30.93 3.00 4.20
CA ILE A 169 30.94 4.42 4.57
C ILE A 169 29.56 4.86 5.08
N GLU A 170 28.49 4.37 4.47
CA GLU A 170 27.11 4.62 4.89
C GLU A 170 26.32 3.31 4.87
N ASP A 171 25.89 2.90 6.07
CA ASP A 171 25.02 1.74 6.32
C ASP A 171 23.84 2.23 7.18
N GLN A 172 22.67 2.27 6.55
CA GLN A 172 21.40 2.60 7.19
C GLN A 172 20.56 1.34 7.45
N SER A 173 21.11 0.16 7.16
CA SER A 173 20.40 -1.09 7.35
C SER A 173 20.22 -1.45 8.81
N ARG A 174 19.32 -2.39 9.09
CA ARG A 174 19.17 -3.02 10.41
C ARG A 174 20.09 -4.23 10.58
N GLY A 175 21.31 -4.15 10.03
CA GLY A 175 22.38 -5.13 10.20
C GLY A 175 22.59 -6.10 9.04
N GLY A 176 22.00 -5.80 7.87
CA GLY A 176 22.18 -6.53 6.63
C GLY A 176 23.23 -5.88 5.74
N ASP A 177 23.26 -6.28 4.47
CA ASP A 177 24.04 -5.62 3.43
C ASP A 177 23.19 -4.71 2.51
N TRP A 178 21.93 -4.48 2.87
CA TRP A 178 20.98 -3.64 2.15
C TRP A 178 19.99 -2.93 3.08
N ASP A 179 19.44 -1.82 2.59
CA ASP A 179 18.29 -1.10 3.12
C ASP A 179 17.24 -1.00 2.00
N ALA A 180 15.94 -0.97 2.33
CA ALA A 180 14.89 -0.84 1.35
C ALA A 180 13.72 -0.02 1.86
N ARG A 181 13.14 0.80 0.97
CA ARG A 181 12.09 1.75 1.32
C ARG A 181 10.93 1.70 0.35
N LEU A 182 9.76 2.03 0.88
CA LEU A 182 8.56 2.33 0.12
C LEU A 182 8.33 3.84 0.16
N TYR A 183 8.13 4.44 -1.01
CA TYR A 183 7.72 5.82 -1.17
C TYR A 183 6.24 5.79 -1.54
N ILE A 184 5.39 6.28 -0.65
CA ILE A 184 3.94 6.16 -0.75
C ILE A 184 3.35 7.57 -0.82
N SER A 185 2.80 7.93 -1.96
CA SER A 185 1.98 9.14 -2.09
C SER A 185 0.51 8.85 -1.80
N HIS A 186 -0.15 9.82 -1.21
CA HIS A 186 -1.54 9.74 -0.85
C HIS A 186 -2.23 11.05 -1.25
N TYR A 187 -3.42 10.95 -1.86
CA TYR A 187 -4.16 12.13 -2.33
C TYR A 187 -4.49 13.16 -1.25
N HIS A 188 -4.72 12.72 -0.01
CA HIS A 188 -5.14 13.59 1.09
C HIS A 188 -4.15 13.63 2.24
N ALA A 189 -3.08 12.83 2.15
CA ALA A 189 -2.12 12.70 3.24
C ALA A 189 -0.67 12.87 2.78
N GLY A 190 -0.43 13.30 1.55
CA GLY A 190 0.92 13.63 1.10
C GLY A 190 1.82 12.42 0.89
N LEU A 191 3.12 12.64 1.00
CA LEU A 191 4.16 11.62 0.81
C LEU A 191 4.54 11.01 2.16
N TRP A 192 4.65 9.69 2.20
CA TRP A 192 5.13 8.90 3.34
C TRP A 192 6.23 7.98 2.86
N VAL A 193 7.31 7.89 3.63
CA VAL A 193 8.44 7.00 3.33
C VAL A 193 8.58 6.00 4.47
N VAL A 194 8.56 4.72 4.10
CA VAL A 194 8.46 3.61 5.03
C VAL A 194 9.64 2.67 4.84
N ASP A 195 10.35 2.38 5.92
CA ASP A 195 11.45 1.41 5.96
C ASP A 195 10.92 -0.03 6.02
N ILE A 196 11.33 -0.86 5.06
CA ILE A 196 10.91 -2.25 4.95
C ILE A 196 11.51 -3.10 6.07
N GLU A 197 12.75 -2.85 6.47
CA GLU A 197 13.40 -3.68 7.51
C GLU A 197 12.68 -3.52 8.85
N THR A 198 12.24 -2.30 9.17
CA THR A 198 11.41 -2.03 10.34
C THR A 198 10.04 -2.69 10.26
N LEU A 199 9.39 -2.75 9.09
CA LEU A 199 8.14 -3.50 8.95
C LEU A 199 8.31 -4.99 9.21
N VAL A 200 9.44 -5.57 8.79
CA VAL A 200 9.76 -6.99 8.96
C VAL A 200 10.08 -7.32 10.41
N SER A 201 10.92 -6.50 11.06
CA SER A 201 11.39 -6.72 12.44
C SER A 201 11.26 -5.46 13.31
N PRO A 202 10.02 -5.03 13.65
CA PRO A 202 9.81 -3.86 14.48
C PRO A 202 10.21 -4.11 15.94
N THR A 203 10.42 -3.02 16.67
CA THR A 203 10.78 -3.08 18.11
C THR A 203 9.61 -3.57 18.97
N ASN A 204 8.37 -3.22 18.60
CA ASN A 204 7.15 -3.61 19.31
C ASN A 204 6.12 -4.23 18.35
N PRO A 205 6.30 -5.50 17.94
CA PRO A 205 5.50 -6.13 16.88
C PRO A 205 4.01 -6.28 17.20
N ASP A 206 3.62 -6.23 18.48
CA ASP A 206 2.22 -6.33 18.93
C ASP A 206 1.51 -4.97 18.96
N ASP A 207 2.26 -3.87 18.85
CA ASP A 207 1.72 -2.51 18.80
C ASP A 207 1.78 -1.99 17.36
N ARG A 208 0.64 -2.09 16.67
CA ARG A 208 0.47 -1.74 15.27
C ARG A 208 0.81 -0.27 15.00
N VAL A 209 0.31 0.66 15.84
CA VAL A 209 0.57 2.10 15.69
C VAL A 209 2.03 2.44 15.98
N ALA A 210 2.62 1.85 17.02
CA ALA A 210 4.05 2.06 17.29
C ALA A 210 4.91 1.51 16.16
N THR A 211 4.55 0.35 15.59
CA THR A 211 5.24 -0.23 14.42
C THR A 211 5.14 0.69 13.20
N HIS A 212 3.95 1.21 12.88
CA HIS A 212 3.78 2.15 11.76
C HIS A 212 4.57 3.44 11.97
N THR A 213 4.60 3.94 13.20
CA THR A 213 5.40 5.12 13.57
C THR A 213 6.89 4.84 13.41
N GLU A 214 7.38 3.71 13.92
CA GLU A 214 8.78 3.30 13.84
C GLU A 214 9.22 3.15 12.38
N ALA A 215 8.39 2.52 11.55
CA ALA A 215 8.70 2.28 10.14
C ALA A 215 8.64 3.56 9.29
N THR A 216 7.93 4.60 9.74
CA THR A 216 7.82 5.86 8.99
C THR A 216 9.07 6.72 9.20
N VAL A 217 9.99 6.70 8.25
CA VAL A 217 11.28 7.42 8.33
C VAL A 217 11.21 8.85 7.81
N ALA A 218 10.22 9.18 6.97
CA ALA A 218 9.94 10.54 6.54
C ALA A 218 8.49 10.71 6.08
N TRP A 219 8.02 11.95 6.08
CA TRP A 219 6.77 12.33 5.45
C TRP A 219 6.81 13.78 4.98
N TYR A 220 5.97 14.12 4.00
CA TYR A 220 5.75 15.47 3.54
C TYR A 220 4.26 15.66 3.23
N LEU A 221 3.61 16.53 3.99
CA LEU A 221 2.26 17.01 3.68
C LEU A 221 2.40 18.29 2.84
N PRO A 222 2.07 18.24 1.54
CA PRO A 222 1.95 19.46 0.79
C PRO A 222 0.77 20.24 1.37
N HIS A 223 0.90 21.56 1.41
CA HIS A 223 -0.16 22.46 1.86
C HIS A 223 -0.29 23.61 0.87
N GLY A 224 -1.53 24.04 0.64
CA GLY A 224 -1.83 25.30 -0.03
C GLY A 224 -1.64 26.49 0.91
N GLU A 225 -1.95 27.70 0.44
CA GLU A 225 -2.10 28.85 1.34
C GLU A 225 -3.36 28.66 2.19
N ASP A 226 -3.24 28.81 3.52
CA ASP A 226 -4.35 28.61 4.46
C ASP A 226 -5.62 29.35 4.01
N GLY A 227 -6.73 28.62 3.92
CA GLY A 227 -8.04 29.17 3.55
C GLY A 227 -8.24 29.45 2.06
N GLN A 228 -7.28 29.09 1.19
CA GLN A 228 -7.44 29.14 -0.25
C GLN A 228 -7.67 27.74 -0.82
N VAL A 229 -8.77 27.59 -1.57
CA VAL A 229 -9.05 26.38 -2.35
C VAL A 229 -8.07 26.32 -3.52
N LEU A 230 -7.53 25.12 -3.78
CA LEU A 230 -6.63 24.90 -4.92
C LEU A 230 -7.45 24.89 -6.21
N GLY A 231 -7.19 25.88 -7.08
CA GLY A 231 -7.85 25.95 -8.38
C GLY A 231 -7.39 24.84 -9.33
N SER A 232 -8.32 24.15 -9.97
CA SER A 232 -8.08 23.18 -11.04
C SER A 232 -9.16 23.29 -12.10
N ASP A 233 -8.76 23.15 -13.38
CA ASP A 233 -9.68 23.17 -14.52
C ASP A 233 -10.47 21.85 -14.68
N PHE A 234 -10.09 20.80 -13.95
CA PHE A 234 -10.58 19.42 -14.17
C PHE A 234 -11.25 18.79 -12.95
N TYR A 235 -10.92 19.21 -11.73
CA TYR A 235 -11.37 18.57 -10.49
C TYR A 235 -11.56 19.61 -9.38
N ASP A 236 -12.44 19.34 -8.43
CA ASP A 236 -12.51 20.08 -7.16
C ASP A 236 -11.59 19.42 -6.13
N PHE A 237 -10.60 20.16 -5.67
CA PHE A 237 -9.53 19.66 -4.82
C PHE A 237 -9.54 20.28 -3.42
N SER A 238 -10.63 20.96 -3.01
CA SER A 238 -10.71 21.54 -1.66
C SER A 238 -9.39 22.29 -1.27
N TRP A 239 -8.82 22.07 -0.10
CA TRP A 239 -7.65 22.80 0.42
C TRP A 239 -6.38 21.95 0.60
N VAL A 240 -6.44 20.63 0.38
CA VAL A 240 -5.31 19.71 0.56
C VAL A 240 -4.74 19.33 -0.80
N PRO A 241 -3.45 19.53 -1.10
CA PRO A 241 -2.86 19.12 -2.38
C PRO A 241 -2.88 17.59 -2.62
N TYR A 242 -3.20 17.21 -3.86
CA TYR A 242 -3.46 15.82 -4.27
C TYR A 242 -2.23 15.18 -4.89
N LEU A 243 -1.43 14.45 -4.11
CA LEU A 243 -0.32 13.68 -4.69
C LEU A 243 -0.88 12.43 -5.40
N TRP A 244 -0.72 12.42 -6.72
CA TRP A 244 -1.19 11.37 -7.64
C TRP A 244 -0.11 10.35 -7.96
N ALA A 245 1.15 10.73 -7.90
CA ALA A 245 2.23 9.79 -8.15
C ALA A 245 3.46 10.13 -7.32
N VAL A 246 4.26 9.10 -7.09
CA VAL A 246 5.61 9.24 -6.57
C VAL A 246 6.56 8.32 -7.32
N GLU A 247 7.76 8.81 -7.56
CA GLU A 247 8.88 8.06 -8.13
C GLU A 247 10.16 8.48 -7.41
N HIS A 248 10.93 7.52 -6.94
CA HIS A 248 12.24 7.72 -6.35
C HIS A 248 13.32 7.36 -7.37
N HIS A 249 14.24 8.29 -7.59
CA HIS A 249 15.35 8.07 -8.50
C HIS A 249 16.60 8.78 -8.01
N ASN A 250 17.68 8.03 -7.85
CA ASN A 250 19.02 8.50 -7.53
C ASN A 250 19.05 9.45 -6.32
N GLY A 251 18.41 9.06 -5.21
CA GLY A 251 18.37 9.84 -3.97
C GLY A 251 17.42 11.05 -3.99
N ILE A 252 16.58 11.17 -5.02
CA ILE A 252 15.60 12.24 -5.19
C ILE A 252 14.22 11.61 -5.39
N THR A 253 13.24 12.10 -4.64
CA THR A 253 11.84 11.69 -4.77
C THR A 253 11.04 12.76 -5.50
N TYR A 254 10.39 12.35 -6.57
CA TYR A 254 9.54 13.16 -7.43
C TYR A 254 8.10 12.83 -7.11
N SER A 255 7.31 13.81 -6.65
CA SER A 255 5.88 13.60 -6.37
C SER A 255 5.04 14.50 -7.26
N SER A 256 4.21 13.88 -8.09
CA SER A 256 3.31 14.60 -8.99
C SER A 256 2.01 14.93 -8.29
N CYS A 257 1.69 16.21 -8.23
CA CYS A 257 0.42 16.70 -7.72
C CYS A 257 -0.43 17.26 -8.85
N ILE A 258 -1.67 16.80 -8.94
CA ILE A 258 -2.57 17.25 -10.02
C ILE A 258 -2.89 18.75 -9.86
N SER A 259 -2.98 19.24 -8.63
CA SER A 259 -3.36 20.63 -8.35
C SER A 259 -2.21 21.62 -8.43
N THR A 260 -1.02 21.24 -7.96
CA THR A 260 0.09 22.19 -7.72
C THR A 260 1.36 21.86 -8.51
N GLY A 261 1.37 20.75 -9.27
CA GLY A 261 2.47 20.36 -10.12
C GLY A 261 3.46 19.42 -9.45
N LEU A 262 4.74 19.49 -9.85
CA LEU A 262 5.79 18.56 -9.40
C LEU A 262 6.47 19.05 -8.13
N TYR A 263 6.46 18.21 -7.09
CA TYR A 263 7.31 18.35 -5.92
C TYR A 263 8.57 17.52 -6.11
N VAL A 264 9.74 18.10 -5.80
CA VAL A 264 11.03 17.42 -5.84
C VAL A 264 11.62 17.48 -4.44
N THR A 265 11.71 16.34 -3.80
CA THR A 265 12.15 16.20 -2.41
C THR A 265 13.46 15.43 -2.38
N GLN A 266 14.41 15.90 -1.59
CA GLN A 266 15.58 15.11 -1.21
C GLN A 266 15.54 14.95 0.30
N LEU A 267 15.53 13.70 0.75
CA LEU A 267 15.55 13.38 2.17
C LEU A 267 17.00 13.31 2.65
N ASP A 268 17.22 13.69 3.91
CA ASP A 268 18.54 13.53 4.55
C ASP A 268 19.00 12.08 4.55
N ILE A 269 18.06 11.14 4.70
CA ILE A 269 18.30 9.70 4.68
C ILE A 269 18.63 9.17 3.27
N ASP A 270 18.22 9.89 2.21
CA ASP A 270 18.46 9.49 0.81
C ASP A 270 19.74 10.13 0.22
N LYS A 271 20.33 11.10 0.92
CA LYS A 271 21.56 11.79 0.49
C LYS A 271 22.71 10.88 0.05
N PRO A 272 22.99 9.75 0.74
CA PRO A 272 24.07 8.86 0.32
C PRO A 272 23.87 8.28 -1.08
N TYR A 273 22.63 8.21 -1.56
CA TYR A 273 22.27 7.61 -2.84
C TYR A 273 22.17 8.63 -3.99
N LEU A 274 22.60 9.87 -3.77
CA LEU A 274 22.67 10.88 -4.83
C LEU A 274 23.67 10.47 -5.92
N GLY A 275 23.16 10.29 -7.13
CA GLY A 275 23.97 9.91 -8.29
C GLY A 275 24.40 8.43 -8.30
N TYR A 276 23.82 7.61 -7.42
CA TYR A 276 23.83 6.16 -7.59
C TYR A 276 22.91 5.81 -8.77
N ASP A 277 23.44 5.23 -9.84
CA ASP A 277 22.60 4.61 -10.87
C ASP A 277 22.15 3.25 -10.33
N ILE A 278 20.91 3.19 -9.84
CA ILE A 278 20.21 1.96 -9.43
C ILE A 278 19.59 1.29 -10.67
#